data_AF-A0A959GFF5-F1
#
_entry.id   AF-A0A959GFF5-F1
#
_cell.length_a   1.000
_cell.length_b   1.000
_cell.length_c   1.000
_cell.angle_alpha   90.00
_cell.angle_beta   90.00
_cell.angle_gamma   90.00
#
_symmetry.space_group_name_H-M   'P 1'
#
loop_
_entity.id
_entity.type
_entity.pdbx_description
1 polymer ?
#
loop_
_entity_poly.entity_id
_entity_poly.type
_entity_poly.pdbx_seq_one_letter_code
_entity_poly.pdbx_strand_id
1 'polypeptide(L)' 'MPQQINSKNFQTAVLNHSQPVVVDVWAGWCGPCRMMAPA' A
#
# COMPACT_ATOMS: atom_id res chain seq x y z
N MET A 1 8.49 -7.59 4.29
CA MET A 1 7.63 -8.10 3.20
C MET A 1 6.35 -7.28 3.19
N PRO A 2 5.89 -6.78 2.02
CA PRO A 2 4.70 -5.95 1.96
C PRO A 2 3.44 -6.75 2.34
N GLN A 3 2.67 -6.22 3.28
CA GLN A 3 1.38 -6.79 3.68
C GLN A 3 0.31 -6.32 2.69
N GLN A 4 -0.51 -7.23 2.16
CA GLN A 4 -1.63 -6.86 1.31
C GLN A 4 -2.73 -6.18 2.15
N ILE A 5 -3.11 -4.97 1.73
CA ILE A 5 -4.15 -4.18 2.37
C ILE A 5 -5.44 -4.28 1.56
N ASN A 6 -6.55 -4.43 2.27
CA ASN A 6 -7.90 -4.40 1.72
C ASN A 6 -8.84 -3.73 2.74
N SER A 7 -10.11 -3.56 2.38
CA SER A 7 -11.07 -2.84 3.23
C SER A 7 -11.28 -3.48 4.61
N LYS A 8 -11.04 -4.79 4.77
CA LYS A 8 -11.24 -5.50 6.04
C LYS A 8 -10.13 -5.24 7.05
N ASN A 9 -8.91 -4.96 6.59
CA ASN A 9 -7.73 -4.79 7.45
C ASN A 9 -7.16 -3.37 7.46
N PHE A 10 -7.71 -2.44 6.65
CA PHE A 10 -7.23 -1.06 6.58
C PHE A 10 -7.29 -0.34 7.94
N GLN A 11 -8.37 -0.52 8.71
CA GLN A 11 -8.53 0.13 10.01
C GLN A 11 -7.41 -0.24 10.99
N THR A 12 -7.12 -1.53 11.11
CA THR A 12 -6.14 -2.03 12.08
C THR A 12 -4.70 -1.87 11.59
N ALA A 13 -4.45 -2.09 10.30
CA ALA A 13 -3.12 -2.08 9.73
C ALA A 13 -2.62 -0.68 9.34
N VAL A 14 -3.51 0.29 9.10
CA VAL A 14 -3.15 1.64 8.65
C VAL A 14 -3.63 2.70 9.65
N LEU A 15 -4.94 2.79 9.89
CA LEU A 15 -5.50 3.90 10.66
C LEU A 15 -5.14 3.87 12.15
N ASN A 16 -5.06 2.68 12.74
CA ASN A 16 -4.71 2.50 14.15
C ASN A 16 -3.21 2.26 14.36
N HIS A 17 -2.38 2.43 13.32
CA HIS A 17 -0.95 2.16 13.42
C HIS A 17 -0.24 3.27 14.18
N SER A 18 0.68 2.90 15.09
CA SER A 18 1.39 3.85 15.96
C SER A 18 2.50 4.63 15.25
N GLN A 19 2.89 4.19 14.05
CA GLN A 19 3.92 4.82 13.23
C GLN A 19 3.37 5.18 11.85
N PRO A 20 3.93 6.18 11.16
CA PRO A 20 3.56 6.50 9.78
C PRO A 20 3.62 5.26 8.87
N VAL A 21 2.54 5.04 8.11
CA VAL A 21 2.42 3.91 7.20
C VAL A 21 2.54 4.41 5.76
N VAL A 22 3.44 3.81 5.00
CA VAL A 22 3.56 4.04 3.55
C VAL A 22 2.74 2.98 2.84
N VAL A 23 1.77 3.41 2.03
CA VAL A 23 0.90 2.54 1.23
C VAL A 23 1.28 2.69 -0.24
N ASP A 24 1.76 1.60 -0.83
CA ASP A 24 1.98 1.53 -2.28
C ASP A 24 0.68 1.14 -2.99
N VAL A 25 0.02 2.14 -3.58
CA VAL A 25 -1.20 1.94 -4.37
C VAL A 25 -0.78 1.63 -5.81
N TRP A 26 -0.59 0.34 -6.08
CA TRP A 26 -0.22 -0.13 -7.41
C TRP A 26 -1.29 -1.03 -8.01
N ALA A 27 -1.31 -1.08 -9.34
CA ALA A 27 -2.08 -2.06 -10.08
C ALA A 27 -1.25 -2.52 -11.28
N GLY A 28 -1.39 -3.79 -11.66
CA GLY A 28 -0.63 -4.36 -12.79
C GLY A 28 -0.82 -3.60 -14.10
N TRP A 29 -1.95 -2.91 -14.29
CA TRP A 29 -2.26 -2.12 -15.48
C TRP A 29 -2.01 -0.61 -15.29
N CYS A 30 -1.61 -0.16 -14.11
CA CYS A 30 -1.35 1.26 -13.85
C CYS A 30 0.04 1.64 -14.39
N GLY A 31 0.07 2.19 -15.61
CA GLY A 31 1.30 2.70 -16.25
C GLY A 31 2.11 3.65 -15.37
N PRO A 32 1.51 4.69 -14.77
CA PRO A 32 2.22 5.61 -13.86
C PRO A 32 2.78 4.95 -12.60
N CYS A 33 2.07 3.97 -12.03
CA CYS A 33 2.51 3.27 -10.82
C CYS A 33 3.76 2.41 -11.08
N ARG A 34 3.85 1.77 -12.26
CA ARG A 34 5.02 0.98 -12.66
C ARG A 34 6.31 1.81 -12.77
N MET A 35 6.20 3.10 -13.09
CA MET A 35 7.37 3.98 -13.19
C MET A 35 7.86 4.50 -11.84
N MET A 36 7.01 4.46 -10.80
CA MET A 36 7.34 4.88 -9.44
C MET A 36 7.76 3.70 -8.55
N ALA A 37 7.55 2.46 -9.01
CA ALA A 37 7.99 1.27 -8.30
C ALA A 37 9.54 1.24 -8.23
N PRO A 38 10.13 0.86 -7.08
CA PRO A 38 11.58 0.73 -6.96
C PRO A 38 12.13 -0.28 -7.98
N ALA A 39 13.31 0.01 -8.55
CA ALA A 39 14.02 -0.86 -9.48
C ALA A 39 14.41 -2.21 -8.85
#